data_AF-A0A3R6TR35-F1
#
_entry.id   AF-A0A3R6TR35-F1
#
_cell.length_a   1.000
_cell.length_b   1.000
_cell.length_c   1.000
_cell.angle_alpha   90.00
_cell.angle_beta   90.00
_cell.angle_gamma   90.00
#
_symmetry.space_group_name_H-M   'P 1'
#
loop_
_entity.id
_entity.type
_entity.pdbx_description
1 polymer ?
#
loop_
_entity_poly.entity_id
_entity_poly.type
_entity_poly.pdbx_seq_one_letter_code
_entity_poly.pdbx_strand_id
1 'polypeptide(L)'
;MNNWKNNKSFMQMEPSKQHMVELLVNSLHGKDLNEALPILANWKDKLRTEHISFTAEEDKLLTDIFIEMLPPKQKSQYEFLRSFL
;
A
#
# COMPACT_ATOMS: atom_id res chain seq x y z
N MET A 1 3.26 -13.80 -8.51
CA MET A 1 3.85 -13.48 -7.19
C MET A 1 4.58 -12.17 -7.34
N ASN A 2 4.01 -11.09 -6.83
CA ASN A 2 4.61 -9.77 -6.98
C ASN A 2 5.88 -9.69 -6.14
N ASN A 3 7.04 -9.61 -6.80
CA ASN A 3 8.33 -9.44 -6.14
C ASN A 3 8.56 -7.96 -5.80
N TRP A 4 7.58 -7.33 -5.14
CA TRP A 4 7.70 -5.94 -4.70
C TRP A 4 8.85 -5.74 -3.71
N LYS A 5 9.23 -6.80 -2.98
CA LYS A 5 10.44 -6.84 -2.14
C LYS A 5 11.74 -6.66 -2.91
N ASN A 6 11.75 -6.95 -4.21
CA ASN A 6 12.90 -6.72 -5.09
C ASN A 6 12.83 -5.38 -5.85
N ASN A 7 11.81 -4.56 -5.57
CA ASN A 7 11.71 -3.24 -6.18
C ASN A 7 12.80 -2.32 -5.62
N LYS A 8 13.52 -1.60 -6.49
CA LYS A 8 14.58 -0.67 -6.07
C LYS A 8 14.08 0.37 -5.08
N SER A 9 12.87 0.90 -5.28
CA SER A 9 12.23 1.86 -4.38
C SER A 9 11.99 1.25 -3.00
N PHE A 10 11.64 -0.04 -2.90
CA PHE A 10 11.51 -0.71 -1.61
C PHE A 10 12.87 -0.91 -0.93
N MET A 11 13.86 -1.40 -1.68
CA MET A 11 15.18 -1.70 -1.12
C MET A 11 15.93 -0.45 -0.65
N GLN A 12 15.62 0.72 -1.23
CA GLN A 12 16.19 2.01 -0.86
C GLN A 12 15.40 2.74 0.24
N MET A 13 14.23 2.24 0.64
CA MET A 13 13.47 2.80 1.76
C MET A 13 14.22 2.64 3.09
N GLU A 14 14.01 3.61 3.98
CA GLU A 14 14.40 3.49 5.37
C GLU A 14 13.77 2.24 6.03
N PRO A 15 14.45 1.58 6.99
CA PRO A 15 13.94 0.37 7.63
C PRO A 15 12.54 0.54 8.24
N SER A 16 12.25 1.70 8.82
CA SER A 16 10.92 2.02 9.38
C SER A 16 9.83 2.04 8.31
N LYS A 17 10.14 2.58 7.13
CA LYS A 17 9.21 2.58 5.97
C LYS A 17 8.98 1.17 5.48
N GLN A 18 10.04 0.38 5.32
CA GLN A 18 9.94 -1.02 4.88
C GLN A 18 9.03 -1.82 5.82
N HIS A 19 9.19 -1.64 7.13
CA HIS A 19 8.34 -2.26 8.13
C HIS A 19 6.87 -1.83 7.98
N MET A 20 6.60 -0.54 7.73
CA MET A 20 5.23 -0.05 7.49
C MET A 20 4.59 -0.66 6.26
N VAL A 21 5.35 -0.84 5.17
CA VAL A 21 4.85 -1.50 3.96
C VAL A 21 4.54 -2.97 4.24
N GLU A 22 5.43 -3.69 4.92
CA GLU A 22 5.19 -5.09 5.30
C GLU A 22 3.96 -5.25 6.19
N LEU A 23 3.78 -4.36 7.18
CA LEU A 23 2.60 -4.33 8.03
C LEU A 23 1.32 -4.09 7.23
N LEU A 24 1.36 -3.14 6.28
CA LEU A 24 0.22 -2.86 5.41
C LEU A 24 -0.13 -4.08 4.56
N VAL A 25 0.86 -4.68 3.90
CA VAL A 25 0.68 -5.87 3.07
C VAL A 25 0.06 -7.03 3.86
N ASN A 26 0.60 -7.32 5.04
CA ASN A 26 0.06 -8.38 5.89
C ASN A 26 -1.37 -8.08 6.35
N SER A 27 -1.70 -6.81 6.62
CA SER A 27 -3.03 -6.42 7.07
C SER A 27 -4.09 -6.50 5.96
N LEU A 28 -3.67 -6.27 4.72
CA LEU A 28 -4.54 -6.27 3.54
C LEU A 28 -4.66 -7.64 2.88
N HIS A 29 -3.74 -8.56 3.18
CA HIS A 29 -3.74 -9.88 2.60
C HIS A 29 -5.05 -10.63 2.92
N GLY A 30 -5.80 -10.99 1.88
CA GLY A 30 -7.09 -11.67 2.02
C GLY A 30 -8.25 -10.77 2.45
N LYS A 31 -8.08 -9.44 2.42
CA LYS A 31 -9.12 -8.45 2.68
C LYS A 31 -9.71 -7.89 1.40
N ASP A 32 -11.01 -7.63 1.42
CA ASP A 32 -11.70 -6.91 0.36
C ASP A 32 -11.50 -5.39 0.50
N LEU A 33 -11.71 -4.63 -0.56
CA LEU A 33 -11.56 -3.17 -0.66
C LEU A 33 -12.28 -2.43 0.48
N ASN A 34 -13.51 -2.84 0.81
CA ASN A 34 -14.27 -2.25 1.91
C ASN A 34 -13.62 -2.47 3.28
N GLU A 35 -12.92 -3.59 3.49
CA GLU A 35 -12.14 -3.84 4.70
C GLU A 35 -10.75 -3.18 4.63
N ALA A 36 -10.21 -3.05 3.43
CA ALA A 36 -8.92 -2.44 3.16
C ALA A 36 -8.92 -0.92 3.37
N LEU A 37 -10.03 -0.23 3.06
CA LEU A 37 -10.18 1.23 3.24
C LEU A 37 -9.91 1.69 4.68
N PRO A 38 -10.56 1.14 5.73
CA PRO A 38 -10.27 1.52 7.11
C PRO A 38 -8.86 1.13 7.54
N ILE A 39 -8.31 0.03 7.02
CA ILE A 39 -6.91 -0.38 7.27
C ILE A 39 -5.94 0.66 6.70
N LEU A 40 -6.15 1.10 5.47
CA LEU A 40 -5.37 2.16 4.82
C LEU A 40 -5.46 3.48 5.59
N ALA A 41 -6.66 3.85 6.06
CA ALA A 41 -6.86 5.06 6.84
C ALA A 41 -6.06 5.02 8.16
N ASN A 42 -6.14 3.90 8.89
CA ASN A 42 -5.37 3.70 10.12
C ASN A 42 -3.86 3.67 9.87
N TRP A 43 -3.43 3.01 8.78
CA TRP A 43 -2.03 3.00 8.38
C TRP A 43 -1.51 4.40 8.05
N LYS A 44 -2.27 5.21 7.28
CA LYS A 44 -1.93 6.62 7.02
C LYS A 44 -1.82 7.44 8.31
N ASP A 45 -2.69 7.18 9.28
CA ASP A 45 -2.62 7.85 10.59
C ASP A 45 -1.35 7.48 11.37
N LYS A 46 -0.95 6.21 11.35
CA LYS A 46 0.32 5.74 11.92
C LYS A 46 1.53 6.41 11.27
N LEU A 47 1.58 6.48 9.94
CA LEU A 47 2.65 7.17 9.23
C LEU A 47 2.79 8.62 9.67
N ARG A 48 1.66 9.33 9.79
CA ARG A 48 1.62 10.70 10.26
C ARG A 48 2.15 10.82 11.70
N THR A 49 1.76 9.89 12.58
CA THR A 49 2.18 9.84 13.98
C THR A 49 3.69 9.57 14.12
N GLU A 50 4.24 8.71 13.27
CA GLU A 50 5.66 8.35 13.25
C GLU A 50 6.50 9.29 12.37
N HIS A 51 5.92 10.36 11.85
CA HIS A 51 6.55 11.30 10.92
C HIS A 51 7.16 10.64 9.66
N ILE A 52 6.59 9.51 9.26
CA ILE A 52 7.01 8.75 8.08
C ILE A 52 6.29 9.32 6.85
N SER A 53 7.07 9.78 5.88
CA SER A 53 6.55 10.28 4.60
C SER A 53 7.14 9.49 3.44
N PHE A 54 6.29 9.07 2.51
CA PHE A 54 6.73 8.38 1.30
C PHE A 54 6.98 9.35 0.15
N THR A 55 7.96 9.07 -0.69
CA THR A 55 8.19 9.79 -1.96
C THR A 55 7.16 9.36 -3.00
N ALA A 56 7.03 10.11 -4.10
CA ALA A 56 6.12 9.75 -5.18
C ALA A 56 6.41 8.37 -5.80
N GLU A 57 7.68 7.96 -5.85
CA GLU A 57 8.08 6.64 -6.34
C GLU A 57 7.67 5.53 -5.37
N GLU A 58 7.87 5.76 -4.08
CA GLU A 58 7.47 4.86 -3.01
C GLU A 58 5.94 4.68 -2.93
N ASP A 59 5.19 5.79 -3.08
CA ASP A 59 3.72 5.78 -3.06
C ASP A 59 3.13 5.06 -4.29
N LYS A 60 3.80 5.19 -5.44
CA LYS A 60 3.46 4.41 -6.64
C LYS A 60 3.65 2.92 -6.39
N LEU A 61 4.78 2.50 -5.80
CA LEU A 61 5.02 1.11 -5.44
C LEU A 61 3.95 0.59 -4.46
N LEU A 62 3.62 1.37 -3.44
CA LEU A 62 2.58 1.02 -2.46
C LEU A 62 1.22 0.78 -3.13
N THR A 63 0.86 1.66 -4.07
CA THR A 63 -0.34 1.52 -4.89
C THR A 63 -0.27 0.26 -5.77
N ASP A 64 0.89 0.04 -6.40
CA ASP A 64 1.37 -1.21 -7.01
C ASP A 64 0.91 -2.47 -6.27
N ILE A 65 1.43 -2.56 -5.05
CA ILE A 65 1.24 -3.68 -4.15
C ILE A 65 -0.22 -3.78 -3.71
N PHE A 66 -0.85 -2.65 -3.40
CA PHE A 66 -2.24 -2.58 -2.98
C PHE A 66 -3.18 -3.15 -4.04
N ILE A 67 -3.09 -2.66 -5.27
CA ILE A 67 -3.88 -3.14 -6.41
C ILE A 67 -3.68 -4.64 -6.57
N GLU A 68 -2.43 -5.10 -6.55
CA GLU A 68 -2.12 -6.52 -6.69
C GLU A 68 -2.70 -7.44 -5.63
N MET A 69 -2.84 -6.95 -4.39
CA MET A 69 -3.48 -7.70 -3.31
C MET A 69 -5.01 -7.75 -3.41
N LEU A 70 -5.62 -6.79 -4.11
CA LEU A 70 -7.07 -6.79 -4.28
C LEU A 70 -7.53 -7.91 -5.22
N PRO A 71 -8.72 -8.49 -4.96
CA PRO A 71 -9.36 -9.40 -5.90
C PRO A 71 -9.58 -8.73 -7.28
N PRO A 72 -9.55 -9.49 -8.39
CA PRO A 72 -9.71 -8.94 -9.74
C PRO A 72 -10.96 -8.07 -9.93
N LYS A 73 -12.07 -8.45 -9.29
CA LYS A 73 -13.33 -7.68 -9.31
C LYS A 73 -13.25 -6.31 -8.63
N GLN A 74 -12.27 -6.13 -7.75
CA GLN A 74 -12.10 -4.93 -6.93
C GLN A 74 -10.92 -4.07 -7.40
N LYS A 75 -9.95 -4.64 -8.11
CA LYS A 75 -8.93 -3.89 -8.84
C LYS A 75 -9.54 -2.79 -9.70
N SER A 76 -10.49 -3.14 -10.57
CA SER A 76 -11.15 -2.15 -11.44
C SER A 76 -11.94 -1.10 -10.68
N GLN A 77 -12.53 -1.44 -9.53
CA GLN A 77 -13.23 -0.47 -8.68
C GLN A 77 -12.26 0.54 -8.07
N TYR A 78 -11.12 0.06 -7.57
CA TYR A 78 -10.08 0.94 -7.03
C TYR A 78 -9.43 1.80 -8.11
N GLU A 79 -9.08 1.24 -9.28
CA GLU A 79 -8.52 2.02 -10.40
C GLU A 79 -9.49 3.10 -10.87
N PHE A 80 -10.79 2.79 -10.92
CA PHE A 80 -11.83 3.77 -11.24
C PHE A 80 -11.85 4.88 -10.19
N LEU A 81 -11.91 4.54 -8.88
CA LEU A 81 -11.90 5.53 -7.80
C LEU A 81 -10.62 6.40 -7.80
N ARG A 82 -9.47 5.81 -8.14
CA ARG A 82 -8.19 6.52 -8.25
C ARG A 82 -8.22 7.61 -9.33
N SER A 83 -8.98 7.44 -10.41
CA SER A 83 -9.16 8.51 -11.41
C SER A 83 -9.98 9.69 -10.90
N PHE A 84 -10.71 9.55 -9.79
CA PHE A 84 -11.52 10.61 -9.18
C PHE A 84 -10.89 11.22 -7.91
N LEU A 85 -9.84 10.60 -7.37
CA LEU A 85 -9.06 11.07 -6.21
C LEU A 85 -7.83 11.85 -6.66
#